data_AF-A0A077K7M3-F1
#
_entry.id   AF-A0A077K7M3-F1
#
_cell.length_a   1.000
_cell.length_b   1.000
_cell.length_c   1.000
_cell.angle_alpha   90.00
_cell.angle_beta   90.00
_cell.angle_gamma   90.00
#
_symmetry.space_group_name_H-M   'P 1'
#
loop_
_entity.id
_entity.type
_entity.pdbx_description
1 polymer ?
#
loop_
_entity_poly.entity_id
_entity_poly.type
_entity_poly.pdbx_seq_one_letter_code
_entity_poly.pdbx_strand_id
1 'polypeptide(L)'
;MDDALKASDFAAYRAELEEHIKKFALGVKRDQGEVEEILGEILGRLNALESGADGVPGAGDHLPWSLRATEQDWRDLADWTDWFGRHYAPQLHLRIWPCWPAHGGVVEELAALRAAWCAAVEADADPARSGSELAYWHQMWLWPTVERIRQNYMFGECETEHSPDRPGRPTDTAALRARVADAESERLRLENARYAFFAEVPQGWTPDRPDGLWRCADDTWEYLSLLDWEWHAAAELPVRREILHPVTAGRALELAADRQSWVTYWAHHADEADWRAGTPPTTVVRRRRSPERIHDEAYGPDGAWEPTDAVHDFLSARPSDPPHLVEIDAAEAARLVNGDTEL
;
A
#
# COMPACT_ATOMS: atom_id res chain seq x y z
N MET A 1 54.87 32.28 47.46
CA MET A 1 53.62 32.95 47.00
C MET A 1 53.47 32.86 45.49
N ASP A 2 54.57 32.97 44.74
CA ASP A 2 54.58 32.96 43.26
C ASP A 2 54.23 31.59 42.61
N ASP A 3 54.65 30.47 43.20
CA ASP A 3 54.33 29.12 42.67
C ASP A 3 52.88 28.69 42.89
N ALA A 4 52.23 29.19 43.95
CA ALA A 4 50.83 28.87 44.23
C ALA A 4 49.86 29.62 43.29
N LEU A 5 50.22 30.84 42.89
CA LEU A 5 49.50 31.61 41.86
C LEU A 5 49.63 30.95 40.48
N LYS A 6 50.84 30.51 40.09
CA LYS A 6 51.05 29.76 38.84
C LYS A 6 50.29 28.43 38.82
N ALA A 7 50.27 27.68 39.91
CA ALA A 7 49.53 26.42 39.99
C ALA A 7 48.01 26.62 39.87
N SER A 8 47.49 27.73 40.42
CA SER A 8 46.07 28.12 40.29
C SER A 8 45.72 28.51 38.86
N ASP A 9 46.58 29.26 38.18
CA ASP A 9 46.38 29.65 36.78
C ASP A 9 46.42 28.43 35.84
N PHE A 10 47.34 27.49 36.07
CA PHE A 10 47.39 26.24 35.32
C PHE A 10 46.16 25.35 35.51
N ALA A 11 45.56 25.36 36.71
CA ALA A 11 44.30 24.66 36.96
C ALA A 11 43.13 25.32 36.22
N ALA A 12 43.09 26.65 36.17
CA ALA A 12 42.09 27.40 35.41
C ALA A 12 42.20 27.17 33.90
N TYR A 13 43.40 27.26 33.33
CA TYR A 13 43.62 26.98 31.90
C TYR A 13 43.31 25.53 31.52
N ARG A 14 43.55 24.57 32.41
CA ARG A 14 43.18 23.17 32.17
C ARG A 14 41.65 23.01 32.11
N ALA A 15 40.92 23.63 33.03
CA ALA A 15 39.46 23.56 33.06
C ALA A 15 38.84 24.18 31.80
N GLU A 16 39.39 25.32 31.34
CA GLU A 16 38.95 26.00 30.13
C GLU A 16 39.22 25.16 28.87
N LEU A 17 40.38 24.51 28.78
CA LEU A 17 40.70 23.61 27.67
C LEU A 17 39.78 22.39 27.64
N GLU A 18 39.50 21.79 28.79
CA GLU A 18 38.56 20.66 28.89
C GLU A 18 37.14 21.04 28.46
N GLU A 19 36.71 22.26 28.77
CA GLU A 19 35.42 22.78 28.32
C GLU A 19 35.38 22.98 26.79
N HIS A 20 36.44 23.54 26.20
CA HIS A 20 36.54 23.69 24.75
C HIS A 20 36.61 22.35 24.02
N ILE A 21 37.33 21.36 24.57
CA ILE A 21 37.36 19.99 24.03
C ILE A 21 35.99 19.34 24.10
N LYS A 22 35.24 19.52 25.20
CA LYS A 22 33.87 19.00 25.33
C LYS A 22 32.93 19.66 24.32
N LYS A 23 33.00 20.99 24.14
CA LYS A 23 32.21 21.73 23.14
C LYS A 23 32.54 21.27 21.72
N PHE A 24 33.83 21.07 21.40
CA PHE A 24 34.26 20.54 20.11
C PHE A 24 33.77 19.10 19.89
N ALA A 25 33.92 18.21 20.88
CA ALA A 25 33.47 16.82 20.79
C ALA A 25 31.94 16.70 20.68
N LEU A 26 31.19 17.59 21.34
CA LEU A 26 29.72 17.68 21.23
C LEU A 26 29.29 18.23 19.86
N GLY A 27 29.99 19.24 19.34
CA GLY A 27 29.77 19.77 17.99
C GLY A 27 30.02 18.69 16.92
N VAL A 28 31.17 18.01 16.99
CA VAL A 28 31.52 16.90 16.07
C VAL A 28 30.52 15.75 16.17
N LYS A 29 30.00 15.42 17.36
CA LYS A 29 28.94 14.40 17.50
C LYS A 29 27.60 14.82 16.91
N ARG A 30 27.22 16.09 17.06
CA ARG A 30 26.00 16.64 16.47
C ARG A 30 26.10 16.62 14.94
N ASP A 31 27.24 17.07 14.42
CA ASP A 31 27.51 17.11 12.99
C ASP A 31 27.65 15.68 12.41
N GLN A 32 28.19 14.72 13.17
CA GLN A 32 28.21 13.30 12.81
C GLN A 32 26.80 12.70 12.76
N GLY A 33 25.92 13.02 13.71
CA GLY A 33 24.52 12.59 13.69
C GLY A 33 23.75 13.13 12.48
N GLU A 34 23.98 14.40 12.12
CA GLU A 34 23.40 15.01 10.91
C GLU A 34 23.93 14.36 9.63
N VAL A 35 25.24 14.06 9.57
CA VAL A 35 25.83 13.35 8.43
C VAL A 35 25.31 11.91 8.32
N GLU A 36 25.19 11.18 9.42
CA GLU A 36 24.63 9.82 9.44
C GLU A 36 23.15 9.81 9.01
N GLU A 37 22.39 10.83 9.42
CA GLU A 37 21.00 11.03 9.00
C GLU A 37 20.89 11.29 7.49
N ILE A 38 21.68 12.24 6.96
CA ILE A 38 21.71 12.57 5.53
C ILE A 38 22.18 11.36 4.70
N LEU A 39 23.20 10.64 5.17
CA LEU A 39 23.71 9.45 4.49
C LEU A 39 22.65 8.35 4.46
N GLY A 40 21.91 8.16 5.56
CA GLY A 40 20.77 7.24 5.62
C GLY A 40 19.64 7.61 4.64
N GLU A 41 19.36 8.91 4.49
CA GLU A 41 18.36 9.41 3.53
C GLU A 41 18.79 9.14 2.07
N ILE A 42 20.05 9.45 1.73
CA ILE A 42 20.59 9.25 0.38
C ILE A 42 20.59 7.76 0.03
N LEU A 43 21.02 6.90 0.95
CA LEU A 43 21.01 5.45 0.76
C LEU A 43 19.58 4.90 0.61
N GLY A 44 18.61 5.43 1.36
CA GLY A 44 17.20 5.07 1.20
C GLY A 44 16.64 5.43 -0.18
N ARG A 45 16.96 6.62 -0.69
CA ARG A 45 16.56 7.07 -2.04
C ARG A 45 17.23 6.24 -3.13
N LEU A 46 18.51 5.90 -2.97
CA LEU A 46 19.25 5.08 -3.93
C LEU A 46 18.66 3.67 -4.01
N ASN A 47 18.39 3.03 -2.87
CA ASN A 47 17.77 1.70 -2.83
C ASN A 47 16.37 1.68 -3.47
N ALA A 48 15.58 2.74 -3.30
CA ALA A 48 14.27 2.86 -3.95
C ALA A 48 14.37 2.96 -5.47
N LEU A 49 15.39 3.66 -5.98
CA LEU A 49 15.68 3.76 -7.42
C LEU A 49 16.22 2.44 -7.99
N GLU A 50 17.11 1.76 -7.26
CA GLU A 50 17.71 0.49 -7.67
C GLU A 50 16.72 -0.68 -7.65
N SER A 51 15.71 -0.64 -6.77
CA SER A 51 14.69 -1.69 -6.66
C SER A 51 13.70 -1.72 -7.82
N GLY A 52 13.82 -0.84 -8.82
CA GLY A 52 12.94 -0.83 -9.98
C GLY A 52 11.47 -0.65 -9.61
N ALA A 53 11.19 0.13 -8.55
CA ALA A 53 9.85 0.60 -8.26
C ALA A 53 9.46 1.61 -9.36
N ASP A 54 9.03 1.07 -10.49
CA ASP A 54 8.45 1.84 -11.59
C ASP A 54 7.32 2.71 -11.05
N GLY A 55 7.49 4.01 -11.24
CA GLY A 55 6.51 5.04 -10.95
C GLY A 55 6.61 5.60 -9.54
N VAL A 56 7.21 6.80 -9.42
CA VAL A 56 6.67 7.77 -8.47
C VAL A 56 5.17 7.89 -8.81
N PRO A 57 4.25 7.47 -7.93
CA PRO A 57 2.83 7.63 -8.19
C PRO A 57 2.55 9.14 -8.25
N GLY A 58 2.16 9.64 -9.43
CA GLY A 58 1.63 11.00 -9.60
C GLY A 58 2.65 12.14 -9.63
N ALA A 59 3.70 12.08 -10.45
CA ALA A 59 4.50 13.28 -10.76
C ALA A 59 3.73 14.36 -11.57
N GLY A 60 2.47 14.12 -11.95
CA GLY A 60 1.68 14.98 -12.85
C GLY A 60 0.66 15.91 -12.19
N ASP A 61 0.10 15.59 -11.02
CA ASP A 61 -1.13 16.25 -10.55
C ASP A 61 -0.91 17.32 -9.45
N HIS A 62 0.27 17.34 -8.81
CA HIS A 62 0.57 18.23 -7.69
C HIS A 62 1.90 18.96 -7.88
N LEU A 63 2.01 19.75 -8.95
CA LEU A 63 3.14 20.67 -9.10
C LEU A 63 3.00 21.85 -8.13
N PRO A 64 4.04 22.19 -7.34
CA PRO A 64 4.04 23.38 -6.50
C PRO A 64 3.84 24.63 -7.36
N TRP A 65 3.26 25.69 -6.78
CA TRP A 65 3.10 26.99 -7.43
C TRP A 65 4.40 27.44 -8.09
N SER A 66 5.54 27.29 -7.40
CA SER A 66 6.86 27.69 -7.90
C SER A 66 7.26 27.06 -9.24
N LEU A 67 6.82 25.83 -9.53
CA LEU A 67 7.14 25.11 -10.78
C LEU A 67 6.12 25.35 -11.89
N ARG A 68 4.88 25.76 -11.56
CA ARG A 68 3.84 26.09 -12.54
C ARG A 68 3.72 27.58 -12.85
N ALA A 69 4.29 28.45 -12.00
CA ALA A 69 4.27 29.90 -12.15
C ALA A 69 5.15 30.37 -13.31
N THR A 70 4.67 31.36 -14.06
CA THR A 70 5.46 32.07 -15.07
C THR A 70 6.40 33.10 -14.42
N GLU A 71 7.35 33.65 -15.17
CA GLU A 71 8.17 34.77 -14.69
C GLU A 71 7.29 35.96 -14.25
N GLN A 72 6.19 36.23 -14.97
CA GLN A 72 5.29 37.31 -14.61
C GLN A 72 4.59 37.03 -13.27
N ASP A 73 4.15 35.81 -13.02
CA ASP A 73 3.53 35.42 -11.74
C ASP A 73 4.48 35.63 -10.55
N TRP A 74 5.77 35.34 -10.73
CA TRP A 74 6.81 35.63 -9.73
C TRP A 74 6.98 37.11 -9.45
N ARG A 75 7.02 37.94 -10.49
CA ARG A 75 7.12 39.41 -10.35
C ARG A 75 5.90 39.99 -9.66
N ASP A 76 4.72 39.55 -10.08
CA ASP A 76 3.43 39.91 -9.51
C ASP A 76 3.32 39.56 -8.01
N LEU A 77 3.84 38.38 -7.62
CA LEU A 77 3.87 37.97 -6.22
C LEU A 77 4.86 38.79 -5.40
N ALA A 78 6.03 39.11 -5.96
CA ALA A 78 7.02 39.97 -5.33
C ALA A 78 6.47 41.39 -5.11
N ASP A 79 5.90 42.00 -6.15
CA ASP A 79 5.31 43.34 -6.09
C ASP A 79 4.17 43.41 -5.07
N TRP A 80 3.33 42.38 -5.03
CA TRP A 80 2.25 42.27 -4.04
C TRP A 80 2.78 42.09 -2.61
N THR A 81 3.83 41.28 -2.41
CA THR A 81 4.45 41.07 -1.09
C THR A 81 5.09 42.36 -0.57
N ASP A 82 5.72 43.11 -1.47
CA ASP A 82 6.27 44.44 -1.21
C ASP A 82 5.18 45.46 -0.87
N TRP A 83 4.09 45.47 -1.63
CA TRP A 83 2.90 46.28 -1.34
C TRP A 83 2.34 45.92 0.04
N PHE A 84 2.19 44.63 0.33
CA PHE A 84 1.72 44.11 1.60
C PHE A 84 2.58 44.62 2.77
N GLY A 85 3.91 44.46 2.67
CA GLY A 85 4.85 44.92 3.69
C GLY A 85 4.78 46.42 3.95
N ARG A 86 4.56 47.23 2.90
CA ARG A 86 4.39 48.69 3.03
C ARG A 86 3.04 49.11 3.62
N HIS A 87 1.95 48.43 3.26
CA HIS A 87 0.58 48.89 3.56
C HIS A 87 0.02 48.33 4.87
N TYR A 88 0.31 47.05 5.18
CA TYR A 88 -0.08 46.46 6.46
C TYR A 88 0.94 46.70 7.56
N ALA A 89 2.17 47.11 7.19
CA ALA A 89 3.27 47.44 8.10
C ALA A 89 3.37 46.45 9.28
N PRO A 90 3.52 45.13 9.02
CA PRO A 90 3.49 44.13 10.07
C PRO A 90 4.57 44.42 11.12
N GLN A 91 4.26 44.10 12.38
CA GLN A 91 5.23 44.20 13.47
C GLN A 91 6.50 43.42 13.11
N LEU A 92 7.65 43.80 13.69
CA LEU A 92 8.96 43.26 13.32
C LEU A 92 8.97 41.72 13.25
N HIS A 93 8.27 41.05 14.16
CA HIS A 93 8.19 39.59 14.26
C HIS A 93 7.28 38.91 13.21
N LEU A 94 6.51 39.68 12.43
CA LEU A 94 5.61 39.22 11.36
C LEU A 94 6.06 39.71 9.97
N ARG A 95 7.26 40.26 9.85
CA ARG A 95 7.79 40.69 8.56
C ARG A 95 8.17 39.48 7.71
N ILE A 96 7.81 39.54 6.44
CA ILE A 96 8.28 38.60 5.43
C ILE A 96 9.71 39.00 5.04
N TRP A 97 10.67 38.09 5.19
CA TRP A 97 12.06 38.34 4.84
C TRP A 97 12.27 38.38 3.31
N PRO A 98 13.22 39.19 2.79
CA PRO A 98 13.49 39.27 1.35
C PRO A 98 13.91 37.96 0.70
N CYS A 99 14.39 36.99 1.48
CA CYS A 99 14.79 35.67 1.02
C CYS A 99 13.60 34.71 0.80
N TRP A 100 12.36 35.15 1.00
CA TRP A 100 11.16 34.32 0.81
C TRP A 100 11.12 33.53 -0.51
N PRO A 101 11.65 33.99 -1.66
CA PRO A 101 11.61 33.20 -2.90
C PRO A 101 12.42 31.90 -2.83
N ALA A 102 13.40 31.80 -1.92
CA ALA A 102 14.23 30.63 -1.74
C ALA A 102 13.60 29.55 -0.84
N HIS A 103 12.45 29.85 -0.22
CA HIS A 103 11.76 28.96 0.70
C HIS A 103 10.44 28.49 0.08
N GLY A 104 10.41 27.26 -0.41
CA GLY A 104 9.29 26.71 -1.16
C GLY A 104 7.97 26.77 -0.38
N GLY A 105 7.99 26.46 0.91
CA GLY A 105 6.81 26.55 1.75
C GLY A 105 6.28 27.98 1.94
N VAL A 106 7.18 28.96 2.02
CA VAL A 106 6.80 30.39 2.10
C VAL A 106 6.20 30.86 0.79
N VAL A 107 6.77 30.44 -0.34
CA VAL A 107 6.26 30.75 -1.67
C VAL A 107 4.82 30.24 -1.83
N GLU A 108 4.54 29.00 -1.44
CA GLU A 108 3.17 28.44 -1.53
C GLU A 108 2.17 29.22 -0.66
N GLU A 109 2.53 29.54 0.59
CA GLU A 109 1.68 30.29 1.51
C GLU A 109 1.39 31.72 1.01
N LEU A 110 2.40 32.42 0.50
CA LEU A 110 2.24 33.77 -0.06
C LEU A 110 1.43 33.76 -1.36
N ALA A 111 1.69 32.78 -2.25
CA ALA A 111 0.95 32.64 -3.50
C ALA A 111 -0.54 32.36 -3.24
N ALA A 112 -0.85 31.48 -2.29
CA ALA A 112 -2.23 31.20 -1.87
C ALA A 112 -2.90 32.42 -1.24
N LEU A 113 -2.17 33.15 -0.37
CA LEU A 113 -2.69 34.35 0.28
C LEU A 113 -2.99 35.47 -0.73
N ARG A 114 -2.10 35.69 -1.71
CA ARG A 114 -2.32 36.64 -2.81
C ARG A 114 -3.52 36.23 -3.66
N ALA A 115 -3.64 34.95 -4.01
CA ALA A 115 -4.78 34.46 -4.80
C ALA A 115 -6.12 34.71 -4.09
N ALA A 116 -6.17 34.43 -2.78
CA ALA A 116 -7.35 34.73 -1.96
C ALA A 116 -7.63 36.23 -1.87
N TRP A 117 -6.59 37.07 -1.81
CA TRP A 117 -6.73 38.53 -1.81
C TRP A 117 -7.29 39.03 -3.15
N CYS A 118 -6.76 38.57 -4.29
CA CYS A 118 -7.26 38.93 -5.61
C CYS A 118 -8.74 38.59 -5.76
N ALA A 119 -9.16 37.38 -5.35
CA ALA A 119 -10.55 36.98 -5.39
C ALA A 119 -11.46 37.83 -4.48
N ALA A 120 -10.95 38.21 -3.30
CA ALA A 120 -11.68 39.06 -2.37
C ALA A 120 -11.82 40.50 -2.88
N VAL A 121 -10.79 41.06 -3.53
CA VAL A 121 -10.83 42.38 -4.17
C VAL A 121 -11.77 42.38 -5.37
N GLU A 122 -11.75 41.33 -6.19
CA GLU A 122 -12.69 41.19 -7.31
C GLU A 122 -14.13 41.12 -6.82
N ALA A 123 -14.38 40.36 -5.75
CA ALA A 123 -15.71 40.27 -5.14
C ALA A 123 -16.20 41.60 -4.55
N ASP A 124 -15.31 42.36 -3.91
CA ASP A 124 -15.62 43.69 -3.34
C ASP A 124 -15.91 44.73 -4.43
N ALA A 125 -15.25 44.61 -5.58
CA ALA A 125 -15.46 45.49 -6.73
C ALA A 125 -16.77 45.21 -7.49
N ASP A 126 -17.40 44.05 -7.31
CA ASP A 126 -18.65 43.66 -7.97
C ASP A 126 -19.89 44.20 -7.20
N PRO A 127 -20.64 45.17 -7.76
CA PRO A 127 -21.81 45.74 -7.10
C PRO A 127 -22.96 44.74 -6.90
N ALA A 128 -22.93 43.57 -7.55
CA ALA A 128 -23.93 42.52 -7.40
C ALA A 128 -23.68 41.62 -6.17
N ARG A 129 -22.52 41.72 -5.52
CA ARG A 129 -22.12 40.89 -4.37
C ARG A 129 -22.22 41.66 -3.06
N SER A 130 -22.38 40.92 -1.95
CA SER A 130 -22.69 41.49 -0.63
C SER A 130 -21.49 42.07 0.14
N GLY A 131 -20.30 42.22 -0.48
CA GLY A 131 -19.19 43.05 0.01
C GLY A 131 -18.55 42.63 1.35
N SER A 132 -18.51 41.33 1.67
CA SER A 132 -17.94 40.85 2.95
C SER A 132 -16.65 40.05 2.79
N GLU A 133 -16.31 39.67 1.57
CA GLU A 133 -15.19 38.80 1.24
C GLU A 133 -13.84 39.42 1.61
N LEU A 134 -13.66 40.73 1.38
CA LEU A 134 -12.44 41.42 1.75
C LEU A 134 -12.31 41.56 3.27
N ALA A 135 -13.40 41.83 3.99
CA ALA A 135 -13.39 41.84 5.45
C ALA A 135 -13.06 40.43 6.02
N TYR A 136 -13.62 39.39 5.40
CA TYR A 136 -13.34 38.00 5.75
C TYR A 136 -11.88 37.61 5.48
N TRP A 137 -11.31 38.04 4.34
CA TRP A 137 -9.90 37.84 4.02
C TRP A 137 -8.97 38.39 5.12
N HIS A 138 -9.22 39.61 5.59
CA HIS A 138 -8.44 40.23 6.65
C HIS A 138 -8.50 39.46 7.97
N GLN A 139 -9.69 38.97 8.34
CA GLN A 139 -9.91 38.30 9.63
C GLN A 139 -9.40 36.87 9.64
N MET A 140 -9.64 36.13 8.55
CA MET A 140 -9.49 34.67 8.56
C MET A 140 -8.24 34.18 7.83
N TRP A 141 -7.69 34.97 6.90
CA TRP A 141 -6.61 34.52 6.03
C TRP A 141 -5.33 35.29 6.24
N LEU A 142 -5.39 36.62 6.31
CA LEU A 142 -4.20 37.45 6.38
C LEU A 142 -3.31 37.09 7.59
N TRP A 143 -3.78 37.42 8.79
CA TRP A 143 -2.94 37.26 9.99
C TRP A 143 -2.61 35.80 10.31
N PRO A 144 -3.57 34.85 10.22
CA PRO A 144 -3.25 33.44 10.45
C PRO A 144 -2.20 32.88 9.50
N THR A 145 -2.18 33.30 8.22
CA THR A 145 -1.16 32.85 7.27
C THR A 145 0.21 33.44 7.58
N VAL A 146 0.29 34.74 7.88
CA VAL A 146 1.56 35.38 8.25
C VAL A 146 2.15 34.76 9.53
N GLU A 147 1.30 34.43 10.50
CA GLU A 147 1.71 33.72 11.71
C GLU A 147 2.24 32.31 11.41
N ARG A 148 1.56 31.53 10.56
CA ARG A 148 2.06 30.20 10.13
C ARG A 148 3.40 30.30 9.41
N ILE A 149 3.55 31.29 8.51
CA ILE A 149 4.81 31.53 7.81
C ILE A 149 5.95 31.69 8.82
N ARG A 150 5.71 32.52 9.84
CA ARG A 150 6.68 32.78 10.90
C ARG A 150 6.99 31.54 11.76
N GLN A 151 5.98 30.75 12.09
CA GLN A 151 6.12 29.60 12.99
C GLN A 151 6.82 28.42 12.31
N ASN A 152 6.55 28.18 11.03
CA ASN A 152 6.93 26.94 10.36
C ASN A 152 8.13 27.08 9.42
N TYR A 153 8.43 28.29 8.92
CA TYR A 153 9.39 28.46 7.81
C TYR A 153 10.48 29.50 8.06
N MET A 154 10.26 30.50 8.93
CA MET A 154 11.24 31.57 9.15
C MET A 154 12.05 31.36 10.42
N PHE A 155 13.31 30.96 10.26
CA PHE A 155 14.29 30.85 11.33
C PHE A 155 14.96 32.21 11.58
N GLY A 156 15.39 32.47 12.82
CA GLY A 156 16.12 33.72 13.14
C GLY A 156 17.42 33.89 12.34
N GLU A 157 17.93 32.79 11.78
CA GLU A 157 19.16 32.75 10.98
C GLU A 157 18.98 33.40 9.59
N CYS A 158 17.76 33.49 9.04
CA CYS A 158 17.53 34.13 7.73
C CYS A 158 17.93 35.63 7.69
N GLU A 159 18.14 36.26 8.85
CA GLU A 159 18.65 37.63 8.98
C GLU A 159 20.17 37.74 8.74
N THR A 160 20.94 36.68 9.00
CA THR A 160 22.41 36.71 9.01
C THR A 160 23.08 35.59 8.21
N GLU A 161 22.48 34.40 8.14
CA GLU A 161 22.96 33.21 7.43
C GLU A 161 21.79 32.48 6.75
N HIS A 162 21.76 32.50 5.41
CA HIS A 162 20.69 31.88 4.64
C HIS A 162 20.99 30.40 4.33
N SER A 163 20.01 29.54 4.55
CA SER A 163 20.07 28.11 4.22
C SER A 163 18.79 27.70 3.48
N PRO A 164 18.88 26.88 2.41
CA PRO A 164 17.71 26.38 1.70
C PRO A 164 16.86 25.44 2.57
N ASP A 165 15.57 25.30 2.21
CA ASP A 165 14.66 24.39 2.90
C ASP A 165 15.18 22.94 2.85
N ARG A 166 15.14 22.25 4.00
CA ARG A 166 15.40 20.81 4.05
C ARG A 166 14.16 20.06 3.55
N PRO A 167 14.29 19.14 2.58
CA PRO A 167 13.14 18.37 2.12
C PRO A 167 12.54 17.55 3.27
N GLY A 168 11.22 17.43 3.29
CA GLY A 168 10.54 16.54 4.24
C GLY A 168 10.91 15.09 3.98
N ARG A 169 10.91 14.27 5.05
CA ARG A 169 11.14 12.83 4.92
C ARG A 169 9.98 12.20 4.11
N PRO A 170 10.28 11.46 3.02
CA PRO A 170 9.26 10.74 2.29
C PRO A 170 8.52 9.73 3.17
N THR A 171 7.31 9.34 2.75
CA THR A 171 6.56 8.28 3.43
C THR A 171 7.33 6.96 3.36
N ASP A 172 7.46 6.28 4.49
CA ASP A 172 7.99 4.92 4.53
C ASP A 172 6.98 3.96 3.87
N THR A 173 7.28 3.55 2.65
CA THR A 173 6.39 2.67 1.86
C THR A 173 6.33 1.25 2.41
N ALA A 174 7.31 0.80 3.19
CA ALA A 174 7.29 -0.51 3.82
C ALA A 174 6.36 -0.49 5.04
N ALA A 175 6.47 0.53 5.88
CA ALA A 175 5.56 0.75 7.00
C ALA A 175 4.11 0.93 6.53
N LEU A 176 3.89 1.67 5.43
CA LEU A 176 2.55 1.83 4.84
C LEU A 176 1.98 0.49 4.38
N ARG A 177 2.76 -0.32 3.64
CA ARG A 177 2.32 -1.65 3.18
C ARG A 177 1.98 -2.57 4.34
N ALA A 178 2.81 -2.60 5.38
CA ALA A 178 2.54 -3.37 6.59
C ALA A 178 1.22 -2.93 7.25
N ARG A 179 1.01 -1.62 7.41
CA ARG A 179 -0.21 -1.09 8.04
C ARG A 179 -1.46 -1.41 7.23
N VAL A 180 -1.37 -1.37 5.89
CA VAL A 180 -2.45 -1.78 4.98
C VAL A 180 -2.76 -3.26 5.17
N ALA A 181 -1.76 -4.14 5.11
CA ALA A 181 -1.96 -5.58 5.32
C ALA A 181 -2.59 -5.90 6.69
N ASP A 182 -2.18 -5.21 7.75
CA ASP A 182 -2.78 -5.33 9.08
C ASP A 182 -4.24 -4.89 9.09
N ALA A 183 -4.57 -3.78 8.41
CA ALA A 183 -5.93 -3.28 8.31
C ALA A 183 -6.83 -4.24 7.53
N GLU A 184 -6.33 -4.83 6.45
CA GLU A 184 -7.07 -5.84 5.67
C GLU A 184 -7.29 -7.11 6.47
N SER A 185 -6.28 -7.59 7.19
CA SER A 185 -6.37 -8.75 8.07
C SER A 185 -7.41 -8.55 9.17
N GLU A 186 -7.42 -7.37 9.81
CA GLU A 186 -8.41 -7.05 10.85
C GLU A 186 -9.83 -6.91 10.27
N ARG A 187 -9.98 -6.29 9.10
CA ARG A 187 -11.27 -6.20 8.39
C ARG A 187 -11.81 -7.60 8.09
N LEU A 188 -10.98 -8.50 7.55
CA LEU A 188 -11.35 -9.88 7.27
C LEU A 188 -11.71 -10.64 8.55
N ARG A 189 -10.96 -10.45 9.64
CA ARG A 189 -11.26 -11.06 10.95
C ARG A 189 -12.63 -10.62 11.46
N LEU A 190 -12.93 -9.32 11.41
CA LEU A 190 -14.21 -8.75 11.85
C LEU A 190 -15.37 -9.22 10.98
N GLU A 191 -15.16 -9.32 9.67
CA GLU A 191 -16.16 -9.85 8.75
C GLU A 191 -16.45 -11.33 9.04
N ASN A 192 -15.41 -12.16 9.15
CA ASN A 192 -15.56 -13.59 9.42
C ASN A 192 -16.12 -13.88 10.81
N ALA A 193 -15.91 -13.01 11.80
CA ALA A 193 -16.50 -13.14 13.13
C ALA A 193 -18.05 -13.11 13.12
N ARG A 194 -18.66 -12.66 12.03
CA ARG A 194 -20.12 -12.66 11.85
C ARG A 194 -20.68 -14.01 11.42
N TYR A 195 -19.83 -14.95 11.00
CA TYR A 195 -20.23 -16.21 10.41
C TYR A 195 -19.83 -17.42 11.26
N ALA A 196 -20.69 -18.43 11.27
CA ALA A 196 -20.31 -19.80 11.61
C ALA A 196 -19.87 -20.54 10.33
N PHE A 197 -18.73 -21.23 10.36
CA PHE A 197 -18.17 -21.92 9.20
C PHE A 197 -18.34 -23.43 9.31
N PHE A 198 -18.55 -24.08 8.16
CA PHE A 198 -18.78 -25.51 8.05
C PHE A 198 -18.05 -26.09 6.84
N ALA A 199 -17.44 -27.25 7.03
CA ALA A 199 -16.92 -28.09 5.96
C ALA A 199 -17.96 -29.16 5.60
N GLU A 200 -18.27 -29.32 4.32
CA GLU A 200 -19.17 -30.36 3.83
C GLU A 200 -18.39 -31.66 3.64
N VAL A 201 -18.77 -32.71 4.37
CA VAL A 201 -18.04 -33.98 4.41
C VAL A 201 -19.00 -35.14 4.12
N PRO A 202 -19.28 -35.44 2.84
CA PRO A 202 -20.05 -36.60 2.44
C PRO A 202 -19.34 -37.91 2.82
N GLN A 203 -20.04 -39.04 2.73
CA GLN A 203 -19.46 -40.35 3.02
C GLN A 203 -18.17 -40.59 2.19
N GLY A 204 -17.07 -40.89 2.88
CA GLY A 204 -15.76 -41.13 2.27
C GLY A 204 -14.81 -39.92 2.29
N TRP A 205 -15.27 -38.74 2.71
CA TRP A 205 -14.45 -37.53 2.84
C TRP A 205 -14.05 -37.27 4.31
N THR A 206 -13.14 -36.32 4.52
CA THR A 206 -12.72 -35.89 5.86
C THR A 206 -12.80 -34.37 5.99
N PRO A 207 -12.85 -33.79 7.20
CA PRO A 207 -12.81 -32.34 7.38
C PRO A 207 -11.53 -31.68 6.82
N ASP A 208 -10.45 -32.44 6.64
CA ASP A 208 -9.19 -31.96 6.06
C ASP A 208 -9.18 -31.99 4.53
N ARG A 209 -10.12 -32.72 3.92
CA ARG A 209 -10.37 -32.73 2.48
C ARG A 209 -11.90 -32.75 2.29
N PRO A 210 -12.59 -31.63 2.48
CA PRO A 210 -14.04 -31.58 2.33
C PRO A 210 -14.46 -31.44 0.86
N ASP A 211 -15.74 -31.69 0.60
CA ASP A 211 -16.36 -31.59 -0.75
C ASP A 211 -16.93 -30.18 -1.00
N GLY A 212 -17.05 -29.36 0.04
CA GLY A 212 -17.51 -27.97 -0.04
C GLY A 212 -17.24 -27.20 1.24
N LEU A 213 -17.28 -25.87 1.16
CA LEU A 213 -17.14 -24.98 2.31
C LEU A 213 -18.36 -24.05 2.39
N TRP A 214 -18.91 -23.93 3.58
CA TRP A 214 -20.15 -23.21 3.85
C TRP A 214 -19.95 -22.23 5.00
N ARG A 215 -20.69 -21.13 4.98
CA ARG A 215 -20.78 -20.20 6.10
C ARG A 215 -22.22 -19.74 6.32
N CYS A 216 -22.56 -19.43 7.57
CA CYS A 216 -23.92 -19.04 7.95
C CYS A 216 -23.89 -17.84 8.90
N ALA A 217 -24.71 -16.82 8.63
CA ALA A 217 -24.97 -15.68 9.50
C ALA A 217 -26.48 -15.39 9.51
N ASP A 218 -27.08 -15.28 10.68
CA ASP A 218 -28.52 -14.96 10.84
C ASP A 218 -29.44 -15.81 9.94
N ASP A 219 -29.23 -17.14 9.94
CA ASP A 219 -29.91 -18.14 9.11
C ASP A 219 -29.74 -17.98 7.58
N THR A 220 -28.92 -17.03 7.13
CA THR A 220 -28.52 -16.87 5.73
C THR A 220 -27.29 -17.74 5.46
N TRP A 221 -27.41 -18.66 4.52
CA TRP A 221 -26.36 -19.59 4.14
C TRP A 221 -25.65 -19.13 2.88
N GLU A 222 -24.33 -19.27 2.91
CA GLU A 222 -23.45 -19.04 1.77
C GLU A 222 -22.52 -20.23 1.60
N TYR A 223 -22.07 -20.44 0.37
CA TYR A 223 -21.08 -21.46 0.03
C TYR A 223 -19.92 -20.83 -0.74
N LEU A 224 -18.74 -21.41 -0.59
CA LEU A 224 -17.57 -21.03 -1.38
C LEU A 224 -17.68 -21.72 -2.75
N SER A 225 -17.82 -20.94 -3.81
CA SER A 225 -17.72 -21.45 -5.18
C SER A 225 -16.27 -21.79 -5.49
N LEU A 226 -16.01 -23.03 -5.88
CA LEU A 226 -14.67 -23.48 -6.29
C LEU A 226 -14.36 -23.15 -7.76
N LEU A 227 -15.26 -22.40 -8.41
CA LEU A 227 -15.15 -21.97 -9.79
C LEU A 227 -14.49 -20.60 -9.89
N ASP A 228 -15.01 -19.64 -9.13
CA ASP A 228 -14.54 -18.24 -9.04
C ASP A 228 -13.85 -17.90 -7.71
N TRP A 229 -13.92 -18.80 -6.72
CA TRP A 229 -13.35 -18.62 -5.37
C TRP A 229 -14.04 -17.51 -4.57
N GLU A 230 -15.32 -17.26 -4.85
CA GLU A 230 -16.14 -16.29 -4.12
C GLU A 230 -17.24 -16.96 -3.28
N TRP A 231 -17.71 -16.23 -2.27
CA TRP A 231 -18.85 -16.67 -1.45
C TRP A 231 -20.16 -16.30 -2.14
N HIS A 232 -21.02 -17.29 -2.38
CA HIS A 232 -22.32 -17.11 -3.02
C HIS A 232 -23.46 -17.47 -2.08
N ALA A 233 -24.58 -16.76 -2.23
CA ALA A 233 -25.80 -17.04 -1.47
C ALA A 233 -26.38 -18.41 -1.88
N ALA A 234 -26.72 -19.23 -0.90
CA ALA A 234 -27.27 -20.57 -1.11
C ALA A 234 -28.79 -20.59 -1.35
N ALA A 235 -29.39 -19.50 -1.85
CA ALA A 235 -30.85 -19.33 -1.93
C ALA A 235 -31.55 -20.44 -2.74
N GLU A 236 -30.86 -21.03 -3.72
CA GLU A 236 -31.40 -22.06 -4.60
C GLU A 236 -30.79 -23.46 -4.34
N LEU A 237 -29.82 -23.57 -3.42
CA LEU A 237 -29.13 -24.82 -3.13
C LEU A 237 -29.62 -25.45 -1.81
N PRO A 238 -29.91 -26.77 -1.79
CA PRO A 238 -30.29 -27.45 -0.56
C PRO A 238 -29.10 -27.60 0.38
N VAL A 239 -29.18 -26.97 1.56
CA VAL A 239 -28.18 -27.10 2.62
C VAL A 239 -28.35 -28.43 3.36
N ARG A 240 -27.47 -29.41 3.12
CA ARG A 240 -27.49 -30.75 3.74
C ARG A 240 -26.82 -30.75 5.11
N ARG A 241 -27.53 -30.27 6.12
CA ARG A 241 -27.00 -30.04 7.49
C ARG A 241 -26.38 -31.27 8.14
N GLU A 242 -26.83 -32.47 7.78
CA GLU A 242 -26.36 -33.76 8.31
C GLU A 242 -24.91 -34.10 7.94
N ILE A 243 -24.35 -33.49 6.90
CA ILE A 243 -22.96 -33.68 6.45
C ILE A 243 -22.08 -32.44 6.65
N LEU A 244 -22.59 -31.42 7.35
CA LEU A 244 -21.85 -30.20 7.65
C LEU A 244 -21.14 -30.31 8.99
N HIS A 245 -19.82 -30.20 8.96
CA HIS A 245 -18.97 -30.25 10.14
C HIS A 245 -18.47 -28.85 10.50
N PRO A 246 -18.70 -28.37 11.74
CA PRO A 246 -18.26 -27.04 12.13
C PRO A 246 -16.73 -26.94 12.09
N VAL A 247 -16.22 -25.82 11.55
CA VAL A 247 -14.80 -25.50 11.51
C VAL A 247 -14.58 -24.08 12.01
N THR A 248 -13.37 -23.78 12.49
CA THR A 248 -13.03 -22.41 12.88
C THR A 248 -12.90 -21.53 11.65
N ALA A 249 -13.09 -20.21 11.80
CA ALA A 249 -12.86 -19.26 10.71
C ALA A 249 -11.42 -19.35 10.16
N GLY A 250 -10.42 -19.56 11.02
CA GLY A 250 -9.03 -19.79 10.61
C GLY A 250 -8.90 -21.03 9.73
N ARG A 251 -9.50 -22.15 10.13
CA ARG A 251 -9.48 -23.38 9.33
C ARG A 251 -10.22 -23.24 8.00
N ALA A 252 -11.35 -22.54 7.98
CA ALA A 252 -12.08 -22.24 6.76
C ALA A 252 -11.23 -21.41 5.76
N LEU A 253 -10.47 -20.43 6.26
CA LEU A 253 -9.55 -19.65 5.44
C LEU A 253 -8.37 -20.48 4.92
N GLU A 254 -7.79 -21.36 5.75
CA GLU A 254 -6.75 -22.29 5.31
C GLU A 254 -7.24 -23.20 4.17
N LEU A 255 -8.43 -23.78 4.34
CA LEU A 255 -9.06 -24.62 3.33
C LEU A 255 -9.31 -23.81 2.05
N ALA A 256 -9.91 -22.61 2.14
CA ALA A 256 -10.16 -21.76 0.97
C ALA A 256 -8.88 -21.31 0.24
N ALA A 257 -7.76 -21.15 0.97
CA ALA A 257 -6.47 -20.78 0.39
C ALA A 257 -5.78 -21.95 -0.33
N ASP A 258 -6.00 -23.19 0.11
CA ASP A 258 -5.43 -24.39 -0.49
C ASP A 258 -6.23 -24.85 -1.71
N ARG A 259 -6.13 -24.08 -2.81
CA ARG A 259 -6.90 -24.31 -4.02
C ARG A 259 -6.69 -25.68 -4.66
N GLN A 260 -5.55 -26.32 -4.41
CA GLN A 260 -5.17 -27.56 -5.06
C GLN A 260 -5.81 -28.79 -4.40
N SER A 261 -6.04 -28.77 -3.08
CA SER A 261 -6.62 -29.92 -2.38
C SER A 261 -8.11 -30.16 -2.68
N TRP A 262 -8.79 -29.14 -3.19
CA TRP A 262 -10.17 -29.20 -3.69
C TRP A 262 -10.34 -29.89 -5.04
N VAL A 263 -9.24 -30.15 -5.73
CA VAL A 263 -9.24 -30.69 -7.09
C VAL A 263 -8.82 -32.15 -7.05
N THR A 264 -9.57 -33.00 -7.76
CA THR A 264 -9.12 -34.37 -8.05
C THR A 264 -8.52 -34.39 -9.45
N TYR A 265 -7.35 -35.01 -9.59
CA TYR A 265 -6.62 -35.10 -10.85
C TYR A 265 -6.54 -36.56 -11.31
N TRP A 266 -6.59 -36.75 -12.62
CA TRP A 266 -6.36 -38.02 -13.28
C TRP A 266 -5.41 -37.88 -14.46
N ALA A 267 -4.52 -38.84 -14.63
CA ALA A 267 -3.86 -39.11 -15.89
C ALA A 267 -4.85 -39.77 -16.86
N HIS A 268 -5.01 -39.20 -18.04
CA HIS A 268 -5.96 -39.66 -19.04
C HIS A 268 -5.28 -40.54 -20.08
N HIS A 269 -5.75 -41.77 -20.25
CA HIS A 269 -5.35 -42.70 -21.30
C HIS A 269 -6.54 -42.94 -22.25
N ALA A 270 -6.24 -43.20 -23.53
CA ALA A 270 -7.27 -43.38 -24.55
C ALA A 270 -8.22 -44.55 -24.21
N ASP A 271 -7.67 -45.67 -23.75
CA ASP A 271 -8.41 -46.83 -23.27
C ASP A 271 -7.56 -47.64 -22.26
N GLU A 272 -8.16 -48.70 -21.69
CA GLU A 272 -7.49 -49.56 -20.70
C GLU A 272 -6.37 -50.41 -21.32
N ALA A 273 -6.46 -50.77 -22.60
CA ALA A 273 -5.45 -51.58 -23.27
C ALA A 273 -4.15 -50.78 -23.47
N ASP A 274 -4.27 -49.51 -23.86
CA ASP A 274 -3.15 -48.58 -24.00
C ASP A 274 -2.45 -48.34 -22.65
N TRP A 275 -3.21 -48.11 -21.58
CA TRP A 275 -2.65 -48.00 -20.23
C TRP A 275 -1.88 -49.27 -19.84
N ARG A 276 -2.47 -50.45 -20.05
CA ARG A 276 -1.82 -51.74 -19.75
C ARG A 276 -0.58 -52.01 -20.61
N ALA A 277 -0.53 -51.48 -21.83
CA ALA A 277 0.63 -51.55 -22.71
C ALA A 277 1.77 -50.61 -22.27
N GLY A 278 1.54 -49.75 -21.28
CA GLY A 278 2.51 -48.77 -20.80
C GLY A 278 2.60 -47.52 -21.66
N THR A 279 1.57 -47.25 -22.48
CA THR A 279 1.46 -46.01 -23.25
C THR A 279 1.32 -44.82 -22.27
N PRO A 280 2.11 -43.75 -22.43
CA PRO A 280 2.00 -42.57 -21.57
C PRO A 280 0.61 -41.93 -21.67
N PRO A 281 0.16 -41.23 -20.63
CA PRO A 281 -1.10 -40.52 -20.66
C PRO A 281 -1.10 -39.45 -21.76
N THR A 282 -2.25 -39.26 -22.39
CA THR A 282 -2.44 -38.29 -23.48
C THR A 282 -2.68 -36.88 -22.95
N THR A 283 -3.23 -36.75 -21.75
CA THR A 283 -3.44 -35.47 -21.06
C THR A 283 -3.70 -35.68 -19.56
N VAL A 284 -3.88 -34.59 -18.82
CA VAL A 284 -4.40 -34.56 -17.45
C VAL A 284 -5.86 -34.10 -17.48
N VAL A 285 -6.69 -34.78 -16.71
CA VAL A 285 -8.07 -34.39 -16.44
C VAL A 285 -8.21 -34.01 -14.99
N ARG A 286 -9.02 -32.99 -14.69
CA ARG A 286 -9.32 -32.57 -13.33
C ARG A 286 -10.82 -32.43 -13.10
N ARG A 287 -11.25 -32.63 -11.86
CA ARG A 287 -12.61 -32.37 -11.40
C ARG A 287 -12.60 -31.38 -10.25
N ARG A 288 -13.43 -30.34 -10.38
CA ARG A 288 -13.78 -29.41 -9.32
C ARG A 288 -15.22 -29.65 -8.90
N ARG A 289 -15.44 -29.95 -7.62
CA ARG A 289 -16.77 -30.16 -7.05
C ARG A 289 -17.17 -28.90 -6.30
N SER A 290 -18.00 -28.08 -6.92
CA SER A 290 -18.59 -26.93 -6.26
C SER A 290 -20.05 -27.26 -5.88
N PRO A 291 -20.60 -26.74 -4.77
CA PRO A 291 -21.98 -27.02 -4.36
C PRO A 291 -23.04 -26.81 -5.45
N GLU A 292 -22.82 -25.86 -6.35
CA GLU A 292 -23.70 -25.51 -7.46
C GLU A 292 -23.52 -26.39 -8.70
N ARG A 293 -22.32 -26.94 -8.94
CA ARG A 293 -22.06 -27.87 -10.06
C ARG A 293 -20.70 -28.57 -9.93
N ILE A 294 -20.62 -29.73 -10.56
CA ILE A 294 -19.36 -30.41 -10.84
C ILE A 294 -18.83 -29.90 -12.18
N HIS A 295 -17.53 -29.59 -12.23
CA HIS A 295 -16.86 -29.15 -13.44
C HIS A 295 -15.65 -30.03 -13.73
N ASP A 296 -15.70 -30.70 -14.88
CA ASP A 296 -14.64 -31.58 -15.37
C ASP A 296 -13.92 -30.88 -16.51
N GLU A 297 -12.59 -30.85 -16.44
CA GLU A 297 -11.75 -30.19 -17.43
C GLU A 297 -10.59 -31.09 -17.84
N ALA A 298 -10.25 -31.11 -19.13
CA ALA A 298 -9.03 -31.73 -19.65
C ALA A 298 -8.02 -30.63 -20.02
N TYR A 299 -6.73 -30.91 -19.88
CA TYR A 299 -5.70 -30.00 -20.30
C TYR A 299 -5.46 -30.11 -21.82
N GLY A 300 -5.76 -29.05 -22.54
CA GLY A 300 -5.71 -28.98 -23.99
C GLY A 300 -4.29 -28.79 -24.53
N PRO A 301 -4.08 -29.10 -25.83
CA PRO A 301 -2.80 -28.87 -26.52
C PRO A 301 -2.45 -27.38 -26.67
N ASP A 302 -3.41 -26.49 -26.46
CA ASP A 302 -3.25 -25.03 -26.45
C ASP A 302 -2.75 -24.48 -25.10
N GLY A 303 -2.56 -25.36 -24.10
CA GLY A 303 -2.13 -25.00 -22.76
C GLY A 303 -3.26 -24.45 -21.88
N ALA A 304 -4.52 -24.70 -22.24
CA ALA A 304 -5.69 -24.29 -21.47
C ALA A 304 -6.45 -25.48 -20.87
N TRP A 305 -7.22 -25.23 -19.81
CA TRP A 305 -8.18 -26.20 -19.30
C TRP A 305 -9.51 -26.04 -20.02
N GLU A 306 -9.97 -27.10 -20.67
CA GLU A 306 -11.22 -27.11 -21.44
C GLU A 306 -12.23 -28.09 -20.85
N PRO A 307 -13.55 -27.80 -20.91
CA PRO A 307 -14.57 -28.73 -20.44
C PRO A 307 -14.45 -30.12 -21.08
N THR A 308 -14.62 -31.19 -20.29
CA THR A 308 -14.55 -32.57 -20.78
C THR A 308 -15.61 -33.46 -20.15
N ASP A 309 -16.04 -34.49 -20.89
CA ASP A 309 -16.94 -35.55 -20.38
C ASP A 309 -16.17 -36.81 -19.91
N ALA A 310 -14.83 -36.82 -20.02
CA ALA A 310 -14.01 -38.01 -19.79
C ALA A 310 -14.23 -38.67 -18.40
N VAL A 311 -14.37 -37.86 -17.34
CA VAL A 311 -14.63 -38.39 -15.99
C VAL A 311 -16.05 -38.96 -15.87
N HIS A 312 -17.03 -38.35 -16.54
CA HIS A 312 -18.39 -38.87 -16.59
C HIS A 312 -18.44 -40.21 -17.35
N ASP A 313 -17.78 -40.28 -18.50
CA ASP A 313 -17.72 -41.46 -19.35
C ASP A 313 -17.03 -42.64 -18.65
N PHE A 314 -15.91 -42.38 -17.97
CA PHE A 314 -15.20 -43.37 -17.17
C PHE A 314 -16.06 -43.94 -16.03
N LEU A 315 -16.79 -43.08 -15.31
CA LEU A 315 -17.60 -43.50 -14.16
C LEU A 315 -18.94 -44.14 -14.55
N SER A 316 -19.52 -43.75 -15.69
CA SER A 316 -20.85 -44.22 -16.10
C SER A 316 -20.82 -45.57 -16.81
N ALA A 317 -19.67 -46.00 -17.34
CA ALA A 317 -19.47 -47.24 -18.11
C ALA A 317 -20.48 -47.44 -19.26
N ARG A 318 -21.06 -46.34 -19.77
CA ARG A 318 -22.04 -46.35 -20.87
C ARG A 318 -21.41 -46.42 -22.26
N PRO A 319 -20.26 -45.77 -22.53
CA PRO A 319 -19.60 -45.90 -23.83
C PRO A 319 -19.11 -47.33 -24.08
N SER A 320 -19.09 -47.75 -25.35
CA SER A 320 -18.53 -49.04 -25.73
C SER A 320 -17.00 -49.11 -25.55
N ASP A 321 -16.36 -47.95 -25.42
CA ASP A 321 -14.91 -47.79 -25.26
C ASP A 321 -14.63 -46.56 -24.38
N PRO A 322 -14.77 -46.67 -23.05
CA PRO A 322 -14.57 -45.55 -22.14
C PRO A 322 -13.07 -45.23 -21.98
N PRO A 323 -12.70 -43.96 -21.79
CA PRO A 323 -11.31 -43.59 -21.49
C PRO A 323 -10.86 -44.25 -20.19
N HIS A 324 -9.56 -44.48 -20.03
CA HIS A 324 -9.00 -45.01 -18.79
C HIS A 324 -8.35 -43.89 -17.97
N LEU A 325 -8.83 -43.69 -16.74
CA LEU A 325 -8.35 -42.64 -15.84
C LEU A 325 -7.63 -43.24 -14.63
N VAL A 326 -6.43 -42.74 -14.36
CA VAL A 326 -5.62 -43.10 -13.17
C VAL A 326 -5.52 -41.88 -12.28
N GLU A 327 -5.98 -41.97 -11.03
CA GLU A 327 -5.90 -40.84 -10.08
C GLU A 327 -4.43 -40.52 -9.78
N ILE A 328 -4.08 -39.23 -9.82
CA ILE A 328 -2.73 -38.71 -9.56
C ILE A 328 -2.80 -37.56 -8.56
N ASP A 329 -1.67 -37.23 -7.94
CA ASP A 329 -1.59 -36.07 -7.06
C ASP A 329 -1.37 -34.75 -7.86
N ALA A 330 -1.52 -33.61 -7.18
CA ALA A 330 -1.39 -32.30 -7.80
C ALA A 330 0.04 -32.02 -8.32
N ALA A 331 1.07 -32.61 -7.71
CA ALA A 331 2.46 -32.42 -8.13
C ALA A 331 2.77 -33.22 -9.41
N GLU A 332 2.23 -34.43 -9.52
CA GLU A 332 2.27 -35.24 -10.74
C GLU A 332 1.46 -34.62 -11.87
N ALA A 333 0.26 -34.10 -11.58
CA ALA A 333 -0.53 -33.33 -12.54
C ALA A 333 0.25 -32.13 -13.09
N ALA A 334 0.92 -31.36 -12.22
CA ALA A 334 1.75 -30.23 -12.63
C ALA A 334 2.92 -30.65 -13.53
N ARG A 335 3.60 -31.77 -13.22
CA ARG A 335 4.68 -32.31 -14.07
C ARG A 335 4.19 -32.68 -15.47
N LEU A 336 3.06 -33.40 -15.55
CA LEU A 336 2.45 -33.78 -16.83
C LEU A 336 1.98 -32.58 -17.65
N VAL A 337 1.43 -31.56 -16.99
CA VAL A 337 0.98 -30.30 -17.63
C VAL A 337 2.15 -29.46 -18.15
N ASN A 338 3.26 -29.40 -17.41
CA ASN A 338 4.44 -28.62 -17.78
C ASN A 338 5.37 -29.33 -18.78
N GLY A 339 5.09 -30.60 -19.11
CA GLY A 339 5.92 -31.40 -20.02
C GLY A 339 7.23 -31.88 -19.40
N ASP A 340 7.39 -31.78 -18.07
CA ASP A 340 8.55 -32.29 -17.33
C ASP A 340 8.44 -33.81 -17.22
N THR A 341 8.72 -34.48 -18.34
CA THR A 341 8.88 -35.94 -18.39
C THR A 341 10.34 -36.26 -18.09
N GLU A 342 10.80 -36.04 -16.85
CA GLU A 342 12.06 -36.63 -16.39
C GLU A 342 11.84 -38.12 -16.10
N LEU A 343 12.53 -38.96 -16.88
CA LEU A 343 12.71 -40.40 -16.68
C LEU A 343 13.79 -40.69 -15.63
#